data_AF-A0A1F8PEL9-F1
#
_entry.id   AF-A0A1F8PEL9-F1
#
_cell.length_a   1.000
_cell.length_b   1.000
_cell.length_c   1.000
_cell.angle_alpha   90.00
_cell.angle_beta   90.00
_cell.angle_gamma   90.00
#
_symmetry.space_group_name_H-M   'P 1'
#
loop_
_entity.id
_entity.type
_entity.pdbx_description
1 polymer ?
#
loop_
_entity_poly.entity_id
_entity_poly.type
_entity_poly.pdbx_seq_one_letter_code
_entity_poly.pdbx_strand_id
1 'polypeptide(L)'
;MGLKPGQIATLFILEGTLIGIVGIAAGVILGVAFNAGFAQVGFDYSAFTSAAEFMALISGRVYPSLGLSKLFSRALTILIITTLAAWIPAREASRREPAQALHYV
;
A
#
# COMPACT_ATOMS: atom_id res chain seq x y z
N MET A 1 34.13 -13.82 -10.12
CA MET A 1 33.51 -12.91 -9.13
C MET A 1 32.00 -13.06 -9.28
N GLY A 2 31.30 -13.68 -8.33
CA GLY A 2 29.88 -13.97 -8.48
C GLY A 2 29.17 -14.05 -7.14
N LEU A 3 27.99 -13.44 -7.05
CA LEU A 3 27.10 -13.57 -5.90
C LEU A 3 26.56 -15.00 -5.85
N LYS A 4 26.51 -15.59 -4.65
CA LYS A 4 25.84 -16.88 -4.45
C LYS A 4 24.34 -16.70 -4.72
N PRO A 5 23.62 -17.74 -5.20
CA PRO A 5 22.16 -17.72 -5.40
C PRO A 5 21.38 -17.12 -4.21
N GLY A 6 21.76 -17.48 -2.98
CA GLY A 6 21.12 -16.92 -1.78
C GLY A 6 21.32 -15.42 -1.62
N GLN A 7 22.49 -14.88 -1.99
CA GLN A 7 22.76 -13.45 -1.90
C GLN A 7 21.96 -12.65 -2.94
N ILE A 8 21.72 -13.23 -4.12
CA ILE A 8 20.85 -12.65 -5.14
C ILE A 8 19.40 -12.61 -4.63
N ALA A 9 18.91 -13.71 -4.06
CA ALA A 9 17.56 -13.74 -3.49
C ALA A 9 17.38 -12.69 -2.38
N THR A 10 18.33 -12.59 -1.44
CA THR A 10 18.28 -11.59 -0.37
C THR A 10 18.28 -10.17 -0.91
N LEU A 11 19.08 -9.89 -1.95
CA LEU A 11 19.13 -8.56 -2.57
C LEU A 11 17.77 -8.15 -3.12
N PHE A 12 17.12 -9.02 -3.89
CA PHE A 12 15.80 -8.74 -4.48
C PHE A 12 14.70 -8.60 -3.43
N ILE A 13 14.72 -9.42 -2.38
CA ILE A 13 13.77 -9.27 -1.25
C ILE A 13 13.98 -7.92 -0.58
N LEU A 14 15.23 -7.54 -0.32
CA LEU A 14 15.55 -6.28 0.35
C LEU A 14 15.14 -5.07 -0.51
N GLU A 15 15.40 -5.11 -1.81
CA GLU A 15 14.94 -4.09 -2.75
C GLU A 15 13.41 -4.00 -2.78
N GLY A 16 12.71 -5.13 -2.89
CA GLY A 16 11.25 -5.18 -2.86
C GLY A 16 10.65 -4.66 -1.55
N THR A 17 11.28 -4.97 -0.41
CA THR A 17 10.88 -4.42 0.90
C THR A 17 11.13 -2.91 0.97
N LEU A 18 12.27 -2.41 0.46
CA LEU A 18 12.56 -0.97 0.44
C LEU A 18 11.56 -0.20 -0.44
N ILE A 19 11.24 -0.73 -1.62
CA ILE A 19 10.19 -0.17 -2.49
C ILE A 19 8.84 -0.18 -1.76
N GLY A 20 8.53 -1.26 -1.05
CA GLY A 20 7.34 -1.35 -0.19
C GLY A 20 7.28 -0.26 0.87
N ILE A 21 8.39 0.01 1.58
CA ILE A 21 8.48 1.07 2.59
C ILE A 21 8.24 2.45 1.97
N VAL A 22 8.85 2.74 0.82
CA VAL A 22 8.64 4.01 0.10
C VAL A 22 7.18 4.14 -0.33
N GLY A 23 6.59 3.06 -0.86
CA GLY A 23 5.18 3.01 -1.24
C GLY A 23 4.23 3.24 -0.06
N ILE A 24 4.54 2.69 1.12
CA ILE A 24 3.78 2.94 2.35
C ILE A 24 3.87 4.42 2.74
N ALA A 25 5.07 5.00 2.76
CA ALA A 25 5.25 6.40 3.12
C ALA A 25 4.46 7.32 2.17
N ALA A 26 4.61 7.13 0.86
CA ALA A 26 3.88 7.88 -0.15
C ALA A 26 2.36 7.69 -0.04
N GLY A 27 1.91 6.44 0.13
CA GLY A 27 0.49 6.09 0.25
C GLY A 27 -0.17 6.67 1.51
N VAL A 28 0.54 6.70 2.63
CA VAL A 28 0.04 7.34 3.87
C VAL A 28 -0.08 8.85 3.69
N ILE A 29 0.94 9.51 3.11
CA ILE A 29 0.90 10.96 2.86
C ILE A 29 -0.28 11.30 1.95
N LEU A 30 -0.41 10.61 0.81
CA LEU A 30 -1.51 10.83 -0.13
C LEU A 30 -2.87 10.50 0.48
N GLY A 31 -2.99 9.39 1.22
CA GLY A 31 -4.23 8.96 1.84
C GLY A 31 -4.71 9.94 2.93
N VAL A 32 -3.79 10.44 3.76
CA VAL A 32 -4.09 11.45 4.78
C VAL A 32 -4.44 12.78 4.13
N ALA A 33 -3.69 13.23 3.13
CA ALA A 33 -3.98 14.47 2.41
C ALA A 33 -5.36 14.43 1.74
N PHE A 34 -5.68 13.31 1.08
CA PHE A 34 -6.99 13.08 0.49
C PHE A 34 -8.09 13.10 1.56
N ASN A 35 -7.95 12.30 2.63
CA ASN A 35 -8.95 12.23 3.68
C ASN A 35 -9.17 13.60 4.37
N ALA A 36 -8.10 14.35 4.62
CA ALA A 36 -8.17 15.70 5.19
C ALA A 36 -8.91 16.68 4.30
N GLY A 37 -8.72 16.61 2.97
CA GLY A 37 -9.48 17.42 2.02
C GLY A 37 -10.99 17.13 2.09
N PHE A 38 -11.37 15.84 2.10
CA PHE A 38 -12.77 15.44 2.23
C PHE A 38 -13.35 15.73 3.62
N ALA A 39 -12.53 15.72 4.67
CA ALA A 39 -12.94 16.11 6.01
C ALA A 39 -13.31 17.60 6.12
N GLN A 40 -12.81 18.46 5.23
CA GLN A 40 -13.18 19.89 5.21
C GLN A 40 -14.49 20.14 4.45
N VAL A 41 -14.68 19.46 3.31
CA VAL A 41 -15.88 19.64 2.48
C VAL A 41 -17.09 18.91 3.10
N GLY A 42 -16.85 17.76 3.74
CA GLY A 42 -17.90 16.87 4.22
C GLY A 42 -18.67 16.22 3.06
N PHE A 43 -19.16 15.01 3.27
CA PHE A 43 -20.05 14.39 2.31
C PHE A 43 -21.47 14.91 2.56
N ASP A 44 -22.04 15.59 1.57
CA ASP A 44 -23.40 16.08 1.60
C ASP A 44 -24.37 14.95 1.23
N TYR A 45 -25.10 14.46 2.23
CA TYR A 45 -26.10 13.41 2.12
C TYR A 45 -27.53 13.98 2.15
N SER A 46 -27.70 15.30 2.05
CA SER A 46 -29.01 15.98 2.08
C SER A 46 -29.98 15.48 0.99
N ALA A 47 -29.46 15.01 -0.15
CA ALA A 47 -30.27 14.43 -1.22
C ALA A 47 -30.82 13.02 -0.91
N PHE A 48 -30.23 12.31 0.07
CA PHE A 48 -30.67 10.97 0.50
C PHE A 48 -31.55 11.03 1.76
N THR A 49 -31.64 12.19 2.43
CA THR A 49 -32.47 12.36 3.62
C THR A 49 -33.97 12.30 3.35
N SER A 50 -34.44 12.51 2.12
CA SER A 50 -35.88 12.38 1.76
C SER A 50 -36.42 10.95 1.95
N ALA A 51 -35.55 9.93 1.93
CA ALA A 51 -35.90 8.55 2.31
C ALA A 51 -35.62 8.24 3.79
N ALA A 52 -34.84 9.08 4.49
CA ALA A 52 -34.40 8.90 5.87
C ALA A 52 -35.14 9.78 6.89
N GLU A 53 -36.09 10.61 6.45
CA GLU A 53 -36.96 11.43 7.33
C GLU A 53 -37.75 10.58 8.35
N PHE A 54 -37.95 9.29 8.08
CA PHE A 54 -38.57 8.36 9.03
C PHE A 54 -37.66 7.94 10.20
N MET A 55 -36.35 8.26 10.18
CA MET A 55 -35.36 7.79 11.16
C MET A 55 -34.43 8.89 11.71
N ALA A 56 -34.82 10.17 11.66
CA ALA A 56 -34.42 11.31 12.52
C ALA A 56 -33.00 11.36 13.15
N LEU A 57 -31.96 10.78 12.55
CA LEU A 57 -30.63 10.68 13.19
C LEU A 57 -29.44 10.87 12.25
N ILE A 58 -29.67 11.10 10.95
CA ILE A 58 -28.59 11.40 10.01
C ILE A 58 -28.66 12.89 9.69
N SER A 59 -27.87 13.69 10.42
CA SER A 59 -27.59 15.07 10.03
C SER A 59 -26.94 15.05 8.64
N GLY A 60 -27.43 15.86 7.71
CA GLY A 60 -27.14 15.78 6.27
C GLY A 60 -25.68 15.93 5.82
N ARG A 61 -24.71 16.04 6.74
CA ARG A 61 -23.28 15.98 6.45
C ARG A 61 -22.55 14.95 7.29
N VAL A 62 -21.82 14.05 6.62
CA VAL A 62 -20.93 13.09 7.26
C VAL A 62 -19.48 13.49 6.98
N TYR A 63 -18.71 13.66 8.04
CA TYR A 63 -17.29 14.00 7.95
C TYR A 63 -16.43 12.75 8.21
N PRO A 64 -15.52 12.39 7.29
CA PRO A 64 -14.61 11.28 7.52
C PRO A 64 -13.65 11.60 8.67
N SER A 65 -13.41 10.63 9.54
CA SER A 65 -12.30 10.71 10.49
C SER A 65 -10.99 10.30 9.81
N LEU A 66 -9.89 10.98 10.14
CA LEU A 66 -8.56 10.68 9.61
C LEU A 66 -8.07 9.26 9.97
N GLY A 67 -8.63 8.64 11.02
CA GLY A 67 -8.39 7.23 11.33
C GLY A 67 -6.92 6.86 11.59
N LEU A 68 -6.12 7.80 12.13
CA LEU A 68 -4.67 7.63 12.28
C LEU A 68 -4.27 6.37 13.07
N SER A 69 -5.11 5.91 14.00
CA SER A 69 -4.89 4.68 14.78
C SER A 69 -4.83 3.41 13.93
N LYS A 70 -5.41 3.41 12.72
CA LYS A 70 -5.38 2.28 11.78
C LYS A 70 -4.23 2.35 10.76
N LEU A 71 -3.48 3.45 10.74
CA LEU A 71 -2.37 3.61 9.79
C LEU A 71 -1.27 2.57 10.03
N PHE A 72 -0.92 2.31 11.29
CA PHE A 72 0.10 1.33 11.63
C PHE A 72 -0.27 -0.08 11.17
N SER A 73 -1.50 -0.53 11.44
CA SER A 73 -1.95 -1.86 11.01
C SER A 73 -1.96 -1.99 9.49
N ARG A 74 -2.40 -0.95 8.77
CA ARG A 74 -2.41 -0.93 7.29
C ARG A 74 -1.00 -0.93 6.71
N ALA A 75 -0.10 -0.11 7.26
CA ALA A 75 1.31 -0.07 6.87
C ALA A 75 1.96 -1.44 7.04
N LEU A 76 1.72 -2.11 8.18
CA LEU A 76 2.23 -3.45 8.43
C LEU A 76 1.69 -4.49 7.43
N THR A 77 0.38 -4.45 7.14
CA THR A 77 -0.22 -5.34 6.13
C THR A 77 0.42 -5.13 4.76
N ILE A 78 0.61 -3.89 4.33
CA ILE A 78 1.23 -3.58 3.04
C ILE A 78 2.68 -4.09 3.02
N LEU A 79 3.45 -3.85 4.09
CA LEU A 79 4.85 -4.28 4.17
C LEU A 79 4.99 -5.80 4.04
N ILE A 80 4.08 -6.55 4.69
CA ILE A 80 4.04 -8.01 4.59
C ILE A 80 3.72 -8.41 3.14
N ILE A 81 2.70 -7.83 2.53
CA ILE A 81 2.29 -8.17 1.16
C ILE A 81 3.40 -7.86 0.16
N THR A 82 4.04 -6.69 0.23
CA THR A 82 5.10 -6.30 -0.70
C THR A 82 6.34 -7.18 -0.55
N THR A 83 6.69 -7.54 0.69
CA THR A 83 7.82 -8.44 0.96
C THR A 83 7.53 -9.85 0.45
N LEU A 84 6.31 -10.36 0.64
CA LEU A 84 5.90 -11.66 0.09
C LEU A 84 5.85 -11.63 -1.44
N ALA A 85 5.37 -10.55 -2.05
CA ALA A 85 5.35 -10.39 -3.50
C ALA A 85 6.76 -10.41 -4.11
N ALA A 86 7.75 -9.84 -3.41
CA ALA A 86 9.15 -9.86 -3.83
C ALA A 86 9.80 -11.26 -3.77
N TRP A 87 9.20 -12.22 -3.06
CA TRP A 87 9.74 -13.58 -2.96
C TRP A 87 9.78 -14.31 -4.30
N ILE A 88 8.72 -14.20 -5.10
CA ILE A 88 8.59 -14.88 -6.40
C ILE A 88 9.74 -14.47 -7.34
N PRO A 89 9.96 -13.16 -7.63
CA PRO A 89 11.07 -12.75 -8.49
C PRO A 89 12.44 -13.04 -7.87
N ALA A 90 12.60 -12.94 -6.54
CA ALA A 90 13.86 -13.29 -5.87
C ALA A 90 14.25 -14.76 -6.06
N ARG A 91 13.26 -15.67 -5.98
CA ARG A 91 13.47 -17.11 -6.22
C ARG A 91 13.81 -17.39 -7.68
N GLU A 92 13.15 -16.72 -8.62
CA GLU A 92 13.44 -16.84 -10.04
C GLU A 92 14.86 -16.33 -10.36
N ALA A 93 15.21 -15.13 -9.87
CA ALA A 93 16.52 -14.50 -10.10
C ALA A 93 17.69 -15.33 -9.54
N SER A 94 17.52 -15.91 -8.34
CA SER A 94 18.56 -16.76 -7.73
C SER A 94 18.81 -18.07 -8.45
N ARG A 95 17.86 -18.57 -9.24
CA ARG A 95 17.95 -19.83 -9.97
C ARG A 95 18.41 -19.68 -11.42
N ARG A 96 18.47 -18.45 -11.94
CA ARG A 96 18.96 -18.21 -13.30
C ARG A 96 20.48 -18.34 -13.36
N GLU A 97 20.98 -19.11 -14.31
CA GLU A 97 22.41 -19.26 -14.53
C GLU A 97 23.00 -17.93 -15.02
N PRO A 98 24.07 -17.41 -14.36
CA PRO A 98 24.67 -16.12 -14.71
C PRO A 98 25.13 -16.03 -16.17
N ALA A 99 25.53 -17.16 -16.76
CA ALA A 99 25.98 -17.24 -18.15
C ALA A 99 24.85 -17.03 -19.17
N GLN A 100 23.62 -17.48 -18.86
CA GLN A 100 22.46 -17.29 -19.73
C GLN A 100 21.91 -15.86 -19.63
N ALA A 101 22.06 -15.21 -18.47
CA ALA A 101 21.60 -13.83 -18.25
C ALA A 101 22.43 -12.78 -19.04
N LEU A 102 23.71 -13.06 -19.32
CA LEU A 102 24.56 -12.16 -20.10
C LEU A 102 24.40 -12.29 -21.63
N HIS A 103 23.78 -13.37 -22.11
CA HIS A 103 23.59 -13.63 -23.54
C HIS A 103 22.22 -13.22 -24.08
N TYR A 104 21.37 -12.61 -23.25
CA TYR A 104 20.11 -12.03 -23.69
C TYR A 104 20.35 -10.67 -24.35
N VAL A 105 20.65 -10.68 -25.65
CA VAL A 105 20.69 -9.51 -26.53
C VAL A 105 19.56 -9.62 -27.54
#